data_AF-A0A938RCX3-F1
#
_entry.id   AF-A0A938RCX3-F1
#
_cell.length_a   1.000
_cell.length_b   1.000
_cell.length_c   1.000
_cell.angle_alpha   90.00
_cell.angle_beta   90.00
_cell.angle_gamma   90.00
#
_symmetry.space_group_name_H-M   'P 1'
#
loop_
_entity.id
_entity.type
_entity.pdbx_description
1 polymer ?
#
loop_
_entity_poly.entity_id
_entity_poly.type
_entity_poly.pdbx_seq_one_letter_code
_entity_poly.pdbx_strand_id
1 'polypeptide(L)'
;MKPIHFDLVNNAQDSLKHAVQLLAWPDTIIPNRYKQAILSVFHCAELLLKERLHLINPALVWENIDKYPFLSARTVAVDKAISRLASIGNINITKKDEEALKECRNLRNAIQHFKFDMDLNP
;
A
#
# COMPACT_ATOMS: atom_id res chain seq x y z
N MET A 1 26.34 17.91 -3.30
CA MET A 1 25.43 17.03 -2.53
C MET A 1 25.12 15.82 -3.41
N LYS A 2 25.18 14.58 -2.90
CA LYS A 2 24.76 13.42 -3.70
C LYS A 2 23.23 13.44 -3.87
N PRO A 3 22.70 13.11 -5.06
CA PRO A 3 21.25 13.04 -5.25
C PRO A 3 20.66 11.96 -4.35
N ILE A 4 19.54 12.28 -3.70
CA ILE A 4 18.75 11.30 -2.94
C ILE A 4 17.78 10.65 -3.93
N HIS A 5 17.77 9.32 -3.98
CA HIS A 5 16.91 8.54 -4.87
C HIS A 5 15.77 7.93 -4.06
N PHE A 6 14.55 8.06 -4.57
CA PHE A 6 13.36 7.44 -4.00
C PHE A 6 12.72 6.57 -5.08
N ASP A 7 12.55 5.29 -4.77
CA ASP A 7 11.86 4.32 -5.61
C ASP A 7 10.75 3.62 -4.82
N LEU A 8 9.92 2.83 -5.49
CA LEU A 8 8.77 2.19 -4.86
C LEU A 8 9.19 1.20 -3.77
N VAL A 9 10.32 0.51 -3.93
CA VAL A 9 10.81 -0.47 -2.94
C VAL A 9 11.32 0.22 -1.69
N ASN A 10 12.16 1.24 -1.83
CA ASN A 10 12.69 2.03 -0.71
C ASN A 10 11.54 2.72 0.04
N ASN A 11 10.57 3.29 -0.68
CA ASN A 11 9.38 3.90 -0.06
C ASN A 11 8.51 2.87 0.68
N ALA A 12 8.37 1.65 0.15
CA ALA A 12 7.65 0.57 0.81
C ALA A 12 8.37 0.11 2.08
N GLN A 13 9.70 -0.04 2.02
CA GLN A 13 10.53 -0.39 3.17
C GLN A 13 10.43 0.67 4.27
N ASP A 14 10.46 1.95 3.92
CA ASP A 14 10.33 3.05 4.89
C ASP A 14 8.94 3.06 5.52
N SER A 15 7.89 2.79 4.75
CA SER A 15 6.53 2.62 5.26
C SER A 15 6.43 1.46 6.26
N LEU A 16 7.07 0.33 5.96
CA LEU A 16 7.11 -0.81 6.88
C LEU A 16 7.89 -0.49 8.16
N LYS A 17 9.06 0.16 8.05
CA LYS A 17 9.85 0.61 9.21
C LYS A 17 9.01 1.53 10.10
N HIS A 18 8.30 2.48 9.49
CA HIS A 18 7.44 3.41 10.22
C HIS A 18 6.32 2.67 10.96
N ALA A 19 5.66 1.70 10.32
CA ALA A 19 4.66 0.87 10.98
C ALA A 19 5.22 0.12 12.19
N VAL A 20 6.39 -0.51 12.06
CA VAL A 20 7.06 -1.23 13.15
C VAL A 20 7.44 -0.27 14.29
N GLN A 21 8.00 0.89 13.99
CA GLN A 21 8.35 1.91 14.98
C GLN A 21 7.15 2.37 15.81
N LEU A 22 5.99 2.57 15.16
CA LEU A 22 4.76 2.96 15.83
C LEU A 22 4.23 1.89 16.79
N LEU A 23 4.49 0.61 16.50
CA LEU A 23 4.01 -0.53 17.29
C LEU A 23 5.01 -0.99 18.36
N ALA A 24 6.31 -0.85 18.13
CA ALA A 24 7.36 -1.42 18.97
C ALA A 24 7.81 -0.53 20.13
N TRP A 25 7.53 0.78 20.10
CA TRP A 25 7.97 1.68 21.18
C TRP A 25 6.98 1.73 22.36
N PRO A 26 7.42 1.36 23.57
CA PRO A 26 6.55 1.14 24.74
C PRO A 26 6.06 2.42 25.43
N ASP A 27 6.59 3.59 25.07
CA ASP A 27 6.27 4.82 25.77
C ASP A 27 4.94 5.40 25.26
N THR A 28 3.90 5.16 26.08
CA THR A 28 2.49 5.57 25.96
C THR A 28 1.73 5.01 24.74
N ILE A 29 0.74 4.16 25.02
CA ILE A 29 -0.27 3.71 24.06
C ILE A 29 -1.12 4.93 23.65
N ILE A 30 -0.67 5.66 22.64
CA ILE A 30 -1.46 6.72 22.00
C ILE A 30 -2.31 6.01 20.93
N PRO A 31 -3.65 5.95 21.03
CA PRO A 31 -4.52 5.22 20.10
C PRO A 31 -4.32 5.60 18.62
N ASN A 32 -3.81 6.81 18.35
CA ASN A 32 -3.45 7.27 17.02
C ASN A 32 -2.34 6.42 16.35
N ARG A 33 -1.43 5.80 17.13
CA ARG A 33 -0.31 5.00 16.58
C ARG A 33 -0.79 3.78 15.81
N TYR A 34 -1.81 3.07 16.29
CA TYR A 34 -2.37 1.92 15.58
C TYR A 34 -2.95 2.32 14.22
N LYS A 35 -3.71 3.42 14.18
CA LYS A 35 -4.24 3.96 12.93
C LYS A 35 -3.10 4.27 11.95
N GLN A 36 -2.06 4.97 12.40
CA GLN A 36 -0.90 5.30 11.57
C GLN A 36 -0.09 4.06 11.13
N ALA A 37 0.02 3.05 11.98
CA ALA A 37 0.71 1.81 11.63
C ALA A 37 -0.04 1.06 10.53
N ILE A 38 -1.37 0.96 10.63
CA ILE A 38 -2.22 0.36 9.61
C ILE A 38 -2.11 1.11 8.28
N LEU A 39 -2.18 2.44 8.31
CA LEU A 39 -2.00 3.25 7.09
C LEU A 39 -0.63 3.02 6.45
N SER A 40 0.41 2.87 7.27
CA SER A 40 1.78 2.64 6.79
C SER A 40 1.96 1.23 6.20
N VAL A 41 1.34 0.20 6.82
CA VAL A 41 1.30 -1.16 6.26
C VAL A 41 0.54 -1.20 4.93
N PHE A 42 -0.62 -0.54 4.87
CA PHE A 42 -1.39 -0.44 3.62
C PHE A 42 -0.56 0.24 2.52
N HIS A 43 0.12 1.34 2.84
CA HIS A 43 0.95 2.04 1.88
C HIS A 43 2.10 1.16 1.38
N CYS A 44 2.79 0.44 2.27
CA CYS A 44 3.79 -0.56 1.90
C CYS A 44 3.25 -1.59 0.91
N ALA A 45 2.11 -2.22 1.22
CA ALA A 45 1.50 -3.23 0.35
C ALA A 45 1.12 -2.66 -1.03
N GLU A 46 0.53 -1.46 -1.08
CA GLU A 46 0.17 -0.81 -2.33
C GLU A 46 1.40 -0.50 -3.20
N LEU A 47 2.49 -0.01 -2.60
CA LEU A 47 3.73 0.27 -3.31
C LEU A 47 4.39 -1.01 -3.86
N LEU A 48 4.38 -2.10 -3.11
CA LEU A 48 4.94 -3.39 -3.58
C LEU A 48 4.13 -3.97 -4.75
N LEU A 49 2.80 -3.85 -4.74
CA LEU A 49 1.96 -4.26 -5.87
C LEU A 49 2.27 -3.41 -7.11
N LYS A 50 2.43 -2.09 -6.94
CA LYS A 50 2.78 -1.17 -8.03
C LYS A 50 4.17 -1.43 -8.57
N GLU A 51 5.14 -1.72 -7.72
CA GLU A 51 6.49 -2.11 -8.15
C GLU A 51 6.44 -3.39 -8.96
N ARG A 52 5.68 -4.39 -8.52
CA ARG A 52 5.54 -5.63 -9.30
C ARG A 52 4.94 -5.39 -10.68
N LEU A 53 3.98 -4.46 -10.81
CA LEU A 53 3.47 -4.03 -12.11
C LEU A 53 4.52 -3.28 -12.93
N HIS A 54 5.28 -2.38 -12.30
CA HIS A 54 6.32 -1.60 -12.94
C HIS A 54 7.38 -2.51 -13.58
N LEU A 55 7.78 -3.58 -12.88
CA LEU A 55 8.70 -4.61 -13.39
C LEU A 55 8.16 -5.38 -14.60
N ILE A 56 6.84 -5.50 -14.75
CA ILE A 56 6.21 -6.10 -15.94
C ILE A 56 6.18 -5.09 -17.09
N ASN A 57 5.62 -3.89 -16.82
CA ASN A 57 5.64 -2.74 -17.72
C ASN A 57 5.29 -1.46 -16.93
N PRO A 58 6.11 -0.39 -17.00
CA PRO A 58 5.89 0.84 -16.25
C PRO A 58 4.49 1.45 -16.41
N ALA A 59 3.89 1.39 -17.62
CA ALA A 59 2.57 1.96 -17.87
C ALA A 59 1.45 1.31 -17.04
N LEU A 60 1.65 0.08 -16.57
CA LEU A 60 0.67 -0.65 -15.75
C LEU A 60 0.48 -0.07 -14.35
N VAL A 61 1.30 0.90 -13.93
CA VAL A 61 1.09 1.63 -12.67
C VAL A 61 -0.03 2.67 -12.79
N TRP A 62 -0.40 3.12 -14.00
CA TRP A 62 -1.42 4.15 -14.20
C TRP A 62 -2.83 3.56 -14.34
N GLU A 63 -3.84 4.22 -13.75
CA GLU A 63 -5.25 3.83 -13.92
C GLU A 63 -5.63 3.79 -15.41
N ASN A 64 -5.28 4.84 -16.15
CA ASN A 64 -5.33 4.87 -17.60
C ASN A 64 -3.89 4.80 -18.14
N ILE A 65 -3.56 3.71 -18.85
CA ILE A 65 -2.20 3.46 -19.37
C ILE A 65 -1.77 4.52 -20.39
N ASP A 66 -2.70 5.13 -21.12
CA ASP A 66 -2.43 6.20 -22.10
C ASP A 66 -2.00 7.52 -21.43
N LYS A 67 -2.06 7.57 -20.09
CA LYS A 67 -1.58 8.70 -19.29
C LYS A 67 -0.14 8.49 -18.80
N TYR A 68 0.53 7.40 -19.15
CA TYR A 68 1.96 7.27 -18.92
C TYR A 68 2.75 8.31 -19.74
N PRO A 69 3.78 8.99 -19.20
CA PRO A 69 4.28 8.96 -17.81
C PRO A 69 3.83 10.18 -16.98
N PHE A 70 2.66 10.78 -17.27
CA PHE A 70 2.23 12.02 -16.61
C PHE A 70 2.02 11.83 -15.11
N LEU A 71 2.77 12.57 -14.28
CA LEU A 71 2.73 12.48 -12.81
C LEU A 71 1.40 12.95 -12.20
N SER A 72 0.64 13.81 -12.89
CA SER A 72 -0.67 14.27 -12.44
C SER A 72 -1.78 13.22 -12.63
N ALA A 73 -1.51 12.13 -13.34
CA ALA A 73 -2.48 11.09 -13.59
C ALA A 73 -2.56 10.10 -12.41
N ARG A 74 -3.78 9.58 -12.17
CA ARG A 74 -4.02 8.63 -11.08
C ARG A 74 -3.30 7.30 -11.34
N THR A 75 -2.67 6.77 -10.31
CA THR A 75 -2.10 5.41 -10.29
C THR A 75 -3.14 4.39 -9.83
N VAL A 76 -2.93 3.11 -10.18
CA VAL A 76 -3.83 2.03 -9.81
C VAL A 76 -4.02 1.88 -8.29
N ALA A 77 -5.23 1.58 -7.88
CA ALA A 77 -5.52 1.06 -6.54
C ALA A 77 -5.26 -0.45 -6.45
N VAL A 78 -5.26 -1.00 -5.22
CA VAL A 78 -4.99 -2.42 -4.91
C VAL A 78 -5.80 -3.39 -5.78
N ASP A 79 -7.13 -3.20 -5.92
CA ASP A 79 -7.98 -4.16 -6.66
C ASP A 79 -7.56 -4.28 -8.13
N LYS A 80 -7.28 -3.15 -8.77
CA LYS A 80 -6.82 -3.11 -10.16
C LYS A 80 -5.39 -3.61 -10.30
N ALA A 81 -4.56 -3.36 -9.30
CA ALA A 81 -3.20 -3.87 -9.28
C ALA A 81 -3.18 -5.40 -9.21
N ILE A 82 -3.95 -5.99 -8.29
CA ILE A 82 -4.14 -7.45 -8.17
C ILE A 82 -4.67 -8.02 -9.49
N SER A 83 -5.74 -7.43 -10.04
CA SER A 83 -6.32 -7.88 -11.30
C SER A 83 -5.30 -7.90 -12.44
N ARG A 84 -4.52 -6.81 -12.61
CA ARG A 84 -3.47 -6.74 -13.64
C ARG A 84 -2.32 -7.72 -13.40
N LEU A 85 -1.89 -7.91 -12.15
CA LEU A 85 -0.85 -8.88 -11.80
C LEU A 85 -1.29 -10.31 -12.14
N ALA A 86 -2.54 -10.65 -11.85
CA ALA A 86 -3.10 -11.95 -12.20
C ALA A 86 -3.26 -12.13 -13.72
N SER A 87 -3.90 -11.17 -14.41
CA SER A 87 -4.29 -11.33 -15.81
C SER A 87 -3.18 -11.03 -16.82
N ILE A 88 -2.31 -10.05 -16.55
CA ILE A 88 -1.24 -9.61 -17.45
C ILE A 88 0.10 -10.15 -16.97
N GLY A 89 0.34 -10.07 -15.66
CA GLY A 89 1.59 -10.52 -15.04
C GLY A 89 1.72 -12.03 -14.88
N ASN A 90 0.62 -12.78 -15.08
CA ASN A 90 0.53 -14.21 -14.81
C ASN A 90 1.04 -14.57 -13.39
N ILE A 91 0.81 -13.69 -12.42
CA ILE A 91 1.17 -13.90 -11.02
C ILE A 91 0.01 -14.58 -10.31
N ASN A 92 0.29 -15.74 -9.74
CA ASN A 92 -0.69 -16.41 -8.89
C ASN A 92 -0.79 -15.69 -7.54
N ILE A 93 -1.91 -15.02 -7.31
CA ILE A 93 -2.26 -14.42 -6.01
C ILE A 93 -3.29 -15.36 -5.39
N THR A 94 -2.99 -15.90 -4.21
CA THR A 94 -3.94 -16.80 -3.56
C THR A 94 -5.18 -16.04 -3.15
N LYS A 95 -6.34 -16.72 -3.12
CA LYS A 95 -7.59 -16.11 -2.67
C LYS A 95 -7.46 -15.52 -1.25
N LYS A 96 -6.71 -16.18 -0.38
CA LYS A 96 -6.41 -15.70 0.98
C LYS A 96 -5.63 -14.39 0.97
N ASP A 97 -4.60 -14.27 0.14
CA ASP A 97 -3.80 -13.04 0.04
C ASP A 97 -4.62 -11.90 -0.58
N GLU A 98 -5.44 -12.21 -1.59
CA GLU A 98 -6.37 -11.25 -2.20
C GLU A 98 -7.38 -10.71 -1.18
N GLU A 99 -7.97 -11.60 -0.37
CA GLU A 99 -8.89 -11.23 0.71
C GLU A 99 -8.20 -10.33 1.76
N ALA A 100 -7.00 -10.71 2.21
CA ALA A 100 -6.22 -9.91 3.17
C ALA A 100 -5.90 -8.51 2.63
N LEU A 101 -5.52 -8.39 1.35
CA LEU A 101 -5.25 -7.11 0.71
C LEU A 101 -6.52 -6.24 0.60
N LYS A 102 -7.67 -6.85 0.29
CA LYS A 102 -8.97 -6.17 0.24
C LYS A 102 -9.44 -5.70 1.61
N GLU A 103 -9.28 -6.52 2.64
CA GLU A 103 -9.57 -6.15 4.02
C GLU A 103 -8.70 -4.98 4.49
N CYS A 104 -7.39 -5.03 4.19
CA CYS A 104 -6.47 -3.94 4.48
C CYS A 104 -6.89 -2.63 3.78
N ARG A 105 -7.31 -2.69 2.51
CA ARG A 105 -7.88 -1.55 1.77
C ARG A 105 -9.14 -1.01 2.45
N ASN A 106 -10.06 -1.88 2.84
CA ASN A 106 -11.30 -1.49 3.51
C ASN A 106 -11.03 -0.82 4.85
N LEU A 107 -10.14 -1.38 5.66
CA LEU A 107 -9.73 -0.81 6.94
C LEU A 107 -9.07 0.56 6.76
N ARG A 108 -8.19 0.70 5.76
CA ARG A 108 -7.60 1.99 5.38
C ARG A 108 -8.67 3.03 5.02
N ASN A 109 -9.65 2.65 4.21
CA ASN A 109 -10.75 3.54 3.83
C ASN A 109 -11.59 3.94 5.05
N ALA A 110 -11.89 2.99 5.94
CA ALA A 110 -12.61 3.25 7.18
C ALA A 110 -11.88 4.28 8.06
N ILE A 111 -10.57 4.11 8.24
CA ILE A 111 -9.72 5.03 9.01
C ILE A 111 -9.68 6.44 8.38
N GLN A 112 -9.61 6.55 7.05
CA GLN A 112 -9.41 7.84 6.36
C GLN A 112 -10.69 8.62 6.07
N HIS A 113 -11.81 7.94 5.83
CA HIS A 113 -12.98 8.56 5.19
C HIS A 113 -14.27 8.42 6.00
N PHE A 114 -14.28 7.67 7.10
CA PHE A 114 -15.48 7.43 7.90
C PHE A 114 -15.23 7.66 9.38
N LYS A 115 -16.32 7.80 10.16
CA LYS A 115 -16.24 7.64 11.61
C LYS A 115 -15.82 6.19 11.88
N PHE A 116 -14.76 6.01 12.65
CA PHE A 116 -14.12 4.73 12.88
C PHE A 116 -13.78 4.54 14.35
N ASP A 117 -14.39 3.52 14.94
CA ASP A 117 -14.15 3.06 16.30
C ASP A 117 -13.36 1.73 16.23
N MET A 118 -12.31 1.61 17.02
CA MET A 118 -11.47 0.40 17.10
C MET A 118 -11.45 -0.04 18.56
N ASP A 119 -11.87 -1.27 18.80
CA ASP A 119 -11.64 -1.90 20.10
C ASP A 119 -10.25 -2.53 20.08
N LEU A 120 -9.41 -2.12 21.04
CA LEU A 120 -8.02 -2.59 21.16
C LEU A 120 -7.89 -3.70 22.21
N ASN A 121 -8.99 -4.17 22.79
CA ASN A 121 -9.01 -5.34 23.64
C ASN A 121 -9.31 -6.61 22.80
N PRO A 122 -8.43 -7.64 22.85
CA PRO A 122 -8.70 -8.93 22.21
C PRO A 122 -9.85 -9.70 22.88
#